data_AF-A0A9P7DMU2-F1
#
_entry.id   AF-A0A9P7DMU2-F1
#
_cell.length_a   1.000
_cell.length_b   1.000
_cell.length_c   1.000
_cell.angle_alpha   90.00
_cell.angle_beta   90.00
_cell.angle_gamma   90.00
#
_symmetry.space_group_name_H-M   'P 1'
#
loop_
_entity.id
_entity.type
_entity.pdbx_description
1 polymer ?
#
loop_
_entity_poly.entity_id
_entity_poly.type
_entity_poly.pdbx_seq_one_letter_code
_entity_poly.pdbx_strand_id
1 'polypeptide(L)'
;TDPNSPEVLKQNVQIALDHVARIQSLARNCLHGVQSAYQAGNSPAHTTGKCLAALMQALRTLAEFLRQTGVGAYPMPLVPESQSASSVPPTEQQLIDTTAREVQVLYERLKRIQESNTVAVNLLGAA
;
A
#
# COMPACT_ATOMS: atom_id res chain seq x y z
N THR A 1 13.08 -38.93 7.42
CA THR A 1 12.62 -38.11 6.29
C THR A 1 13.58 -36.97 6.13
N ASP A 2 14.14 -36.79 4.94
CA ASP A 2 15.16 -35.77 4.69
C ASP A 2 14.48 -34.38 4.69
N PRO A 3 14.82 -33.46 5.62
CA PRO A 3 14.15 -32.17 5.72
C PRO A 3 14.42 -31.25 4.51
N ASN A 4 15.39 -31.61 3.66
CA ASN A 4 15.74 -30.90 2.43
C ASN A 4 15.19 -31.58 1.16
N SER A 5 14.28 -32.55 1.28
CA SER A 5 13.69 -33.18 0.10
C SER A 5 12.74 -32.21 -0.62
N PRO A 6 12.67 -32.26 -1.97
CA PRO A 6 11.80 -31.39 -2.75
C PRO A 6 10.31 -31.59 -2.44
N GLU A 7 9.91 -32.77 -1.98
CA GLU A 7 8.55 -33.07 -1.52
C GLU A 7 8.17 -32.26 -0.28
N VAL A 8 9.10 -32.14 0.68
CA VAL A 8 8.91 -31.32 1.89
C VAL A 8 8.81 -29.84 1.51
N LEU A 9 9.66 -29.37 0.59
CA LEU A 9 9.59 -28.00 0.08
C LEU A 9 8.23 -27.73 -0.59
N LYS A 10 7.74 -28.64 -1.44
CA LYS A 10 6.44 -28.50 -2.10
C LYS A 10 5.30 -28.38 -1.09
N GLN A 11 5.32 -29.20 -0.05
CA GLN A 11 4.33 -29.13 1.02
C GLN A 11 4.41 -27.81 1.79
N ASN A 12 5.62 -27.35 2.12
CA ASN A 12 5.82 -26.06 2.80
C ASN A 12 5.33 -24.89 1.94
N VAL A 13 5.53 -24.92 0.62
CA VAL A 13 5.00 -23.91 -0.30
C VAL A 13 3.47 -23.89 -0.28
N GLN A 14 2.81 -25.05 -0.29
CA GLN A 14 1.35 -25.11 -0.20
C GLN A 14 0.83 -24.50 1.12
N ILE A 15 1.48 -24.82 2.24
CA ILE A 15 1.12 -24.25 3.55
C ILE A 15 1.34 -22.73 3.58
N ALA A 16 2.42 -22.24 2.97
CA ALA A 16 2.67 -20.80 2.84
C ALA A 16 1.58 -20.10 2.01
N LEU A 17 1.14 -20.71 0.90
CA LEU A 17 0.04 -20.18 0.09
C LEU A 17 -1.28 -20.12 0.88
N ASP A 18 -1.57 -21.12 1.70
CA ASP A 18 -2.75 -21.09 2.59
C ASP A 18 -2.68 -19.97 3.62
N HIS A 19 -1.48 -19.69 4.15
CA HIS A 19 -1.26 -18.56 5.06
C HIS A 19 -1.49 -17.22 4.34
N VAL A 20 -1.02 -17.08 3.10
CA VAL A 20 -1.27 -15.89 2.28
C VAL A 20 -2.76 -15.71 2.00
N ALA A 21 -3.48 -16.76 1.63
CA ALA A 21 -4.93 -16.71 1.40
C ALA A 21 -5.69 -16.24 2.65
N ARG A 22 -5.28 -16.72 3.83
CA ARG A 22 -5.83 -16.27 5.12
C ARG A 22 -5.55 -14.80 5.42
N ILE A 23 -4.34 -14.32 5.13
CA ILE A 23 -3.99 -12.91 5.31
C ILE A 23 -4.81 -12.03 4.37
N GLN A 24 -5.01 -12.45 3.12
CA GLN A 24 -5.84 -11.73 2.16
C GLN A 24 -7.30 -11.64 2.61
N SER A 25 -7.88 -12.72 3.13
CA SER A 25 -9.25 -12.70 3.65
C SER A 25 -9.38 -11.80 4.87
N LEU A 26 -8.42 -11.87 5.81
CA LEU A 26 -8.36 -10.98 6.97
C LEU A 26 -8.26 -9.51 6.53
N ALA A 27 -7.41 -9.18 5.57
CA ALA A 27 -7.23 -7.82 5.07
C ALA A 27 -8.52 -7.28 4.44
N ARG A 28 -9.21 -8.09 3.61
CA ARG A 28 -10.50 -7.70 3.00
C ARG A 28 -11.58 -7.48 4.05
N ASN A 29 -11.68 -8.39 5.02
CA ASN A 29 -12.63 -8.26 6.12
C ASN A 29 -12.32 -7.04 6.99
N CYS A 30 -11.04 -6.71 7.16
CA CYS A 30 -10.59 -5.50 7.83
C CYS A 30 -11.06 -4.25 7.12
N LEU A 31 -10.81 -4.19 5.81
CA LEU A 31 -11.17 -3.04 4.99
C LEU A 31 -12.69 -2.83 5.02
N HIS A 32 -13.46 -3.92 4.87
CA HIS A 32 -14.91 -3.88 4.98
C HIS A 32 -15.39 -3.47 6.38
N GLY A 33 -14.73 -3.98 7.42
CA GLY A 33 -15.00 -3.64 8.82
C GLY A 33 -14.73 -2.17 9.12
N VAL A 34 -13.63 -1.60 8.62
CA VAL A 34 -13.30 -0.17 8.76
C VAL A 34 -14.31 0.69 8.01
N GLN A 35 -14.70 0.31 6.79
CA GLN A 35 -15.75 1.02 6.04
C GLN A 35 -17.10 1.02 6.78
N SER A 36 -17.45 -0.11 7.40
CA SER A 36 -18.72 -0.27 8.12
C SER A 36 -18.66 0.26 9.56
N ALA A 37 -17.47 0.61 10.06
CA ALA A 37 -17.28 1.07 11.43
C ALA A 37 -17.74 2.51 11.68
N TYR A 38 -18.06 3.26 10.63
CA TYR A 38 -18.65 4.60 10.71
C TYR A 38 -20.19 4.58 10.71
N GLN A 39 -20.81 3.38 10.74
CA GLN A 39 -22.26 3.23 10.87
C GLN A 39 -22.71 3.32 12.34
N ALA A 40 -23.91 3.85 12.57
CA ALA A 40 -24.47 4.03 13.90
C ALA A 40 -24.57 2.68 14.65
N GLY A 41 -23.91 2.58 15.80
CA GLY A 41 -23.87 1.39 16.65
C GLY A 41 -22.53 0.64 16.68
N ASN A 42 -21.57 0.98 15.81
CA ASN A 42 -20.22 0.42 15.84
C ASN A 42 -19.18 1.46 16.30
N SER A 43 -18.24 1.01 17.14
CA SER A 43 -17.11 1.84 17.60
C SER A 43 -15.88 1.61 16.71
N PRO A 44 -15.43 2.59 15.91
CA PRO A 44 -14.35 2.40 14.94
C PRO A 44 -13.00 2.08 15.57
N ALA A 45 -12.73 2.58 16.78
CA ALA A 45 -11.52 2.26 17.52
C ALA A 45 -11.39 0.75 17.85
N HIS A 46 -12.51 0.11 18.19
CA HIS A 46 -12.52 -1.30 18.60
C HIS A 46 -12.41 -2.26 17.40
N THR A 47 -13.14 -1.98 16.33
CA THR A 47 -13.11 -2.78 15.09
C THR A 47 -11.75 -2.69 14.41
N THR A 48 -11.18 -1.49 14.32
CA THR A 48 -9.87 -1.26 13.69
C THR A 48 -8.75 -1.90 14.50
N GLY A 49 -8.74 -1.73 15.83
CA GLY A 49 -7.70 -2.28 16.70
C GLY A 49 -7.65 -3.82 16.70
N LYS A 50 -8.80 -4.47 16.84
CA LYS A 50 -8.88 -5.94 16.82
C LYS A 50 -8.44 -6.52 15.49
N CYS A 51 -8.83 -5.87 14.39
CA CYS A 51 -8.53 -6.38 13.06
C CYS A 51 -7.06 -6.17 12.68
N LEU A 52 -6.47 -5.00 12.99
CA LEU A 52 -5.05 -4.75 12.79
C LEU A 52 -4.18 -5.73 13.59
N ALA A 53 -4.54 -6.00 14.85
CA ALA A 53 -3.83 -6.95 15.69
C ALA A 53 -3.85 -8.38 15.11
N ALA A 54 -5.00 -8.83 14.62
CA ALA A 54 -5.14 -10.14 13.99
C ALA A 54 -4.32 -10.24 12.69
N LEU A 55 -4.31 -9.19 11.86
CA LEU A 55 -3.53 -9.15 10.63
C LEU A 55 -2.02 -9.18 10.92
N MET A 56 -1.56 -8.37 11.87
CA MET A 56 -0.16 -8.35 12.30
C MET A 56 0.29 -9.71 12.84
N GLN A 57 -0.55 -10.37 13.62
CA GLN A 57 -0.24 -11.70 14.14
C GLN A 57 -0.11 -12.72 12.99
N ALA A 58 -1.04 -12.72 12.04
CA ALA A 58 -0.99 -13.61 10.88
C ALA A 58 0.26 -13.37 10.01
N LEU A 59 0.65 -12.11 9.81
CA LEU A 59 1.88 -11.75 9.10
C LEU A 59 3.14 -12.24 9.81
N ARG A 60 3.22 -12.10 11.14
CA ARG A 60 4.35 -12.62 11.94
C ARG A 60 4.45 -14.13 11.84
N THR A 61 3.33 -14.83 11.93
CA THR A 61 3.29 -16.29 11.78
C THR A 61 3.79 -16.72 10.40
N LEU A 62 3.36 -16.05 9.33
CA LEU A 62 3.85 -16.35 7.98
C LEU A 62 5.36 -16.06 7.86
N ALA A 63 5.84 -14.93 8.39
CA ALA A 63 7.25 -14.58 8.33
C ALA A 63 8.14 -15.62 9.04
N GLU A 64 7.72 -16.07 10.23
CA GLU A 64 8.45 -17.11 10.97
C GLU A 64 8.41 -18.44 10.22
N PHE A 65 7.25 -18.80 9.65
CA PHE A 65 7.12 -20.02 8.84
C PHE A 65 8.05 -20.00 7.63
N LEU A 66 8.09 -18.91 6.87
CA LEU A 66 8.98 -18.75 5.72
C LEU A 66 10.46 -18.83 6.10
N ARG A 67 10.83 -18.31 7.29
CA ARG A 67 12.19 -18.35 7.83
C ARG A 67 12.61 -19.76 8.24
N GLN A 68 11.70 -20.53 8.83
CA GLN A 68 11.98 -21.89 9.30
C GLN A 68 11.97 -22.94 8.17
N THR A 69 11.19 -22.71 7.12
CA THR A 69 10.96 -23.71 6.05
C THR A 69 11.81 -23.52 4.80
N GLY A 70 12.63 -22.47 4.73
CA GLY A 70 13.47 -22.16 3.56
C GLY A 70 12.70 -21.63 2.34
N VAL A 71 11.36 -21.64 2.36
CA VAL A 71 10.51 -21.08 1.30
C VAL A 71 10.79 -19.59 1.10
N GLY A 72 11.10 -18.85 2.17
CA GLY A 72 11.44 -17.42 2.10
C GLY A 72 12.79 -17.12 1.43
N ALA A 73 13.65 -18.13 1.27
CA ALA A 73 14.95 -17.99 0.59
C ALA A 73 14.88 -18.41 -0.88
N TYR A 74 13.68 -18.79 -1.38
CA TYR A 74 13.53 -19.19 -2.78
C TYR A 74 13.86 -18.00 -3.68
N PRO A 75 14.79 -18.14 -4.64
CA PRO A 75 15.11 -17.09 -5.57
C PRO A 75 13.85 -16.79 -6.37
N MET A 76 13.18 -15.69 -6.02
CA MET A 76 12.09 -15.17 -6.81
C MET A 76 12.67 -14.87 -8.19
N PRO A 77 12.07 -15.37 -9.28
CA PRO A 77 12.49 -14.96 -10.61
C PRO A 77 12.46 -13.44 -10.63
N LEU A 78 13.58 -12.81 -11.02
CA LEU A 78 13.57 -11.37 -11.27
C LEU A 78 12.41 -11.13 -12.22
N VAL A 79 11.39 -10.44 -11.73
CA VAL A 79 10.27 -10.01 -12.57
C VAL A 79 10.94 -9.30 -13.76
N PRO A 80 10.67 -9.70 -15.03
CA PRO A 80 11.18 -8.96 -16.16
C PRO A 80 10.80 -7.49 -15.93
N GLU A 81 11.84 -6.67 -15.94
CA GLU A 81 11.91 -5.27 -15.55
C GLU A 81 10.86 -4.43 -16.28
N SER A 82 9.60 -4.54 -15.88
CA SER A 82 8.50 -3.87 -16.57
C SER A 82 7.48 -3.26 -15.63
N GLN A 83 7.55 -3.47 -14.31
CA GLN A 83 6.59 -2.85 -13.37
C GLN A 83 7.13 -2.46 -11.99
N SER A 84 8.43 -2.58 -11.74
CA SER A 84 9.07 -1.92 -10.60
C SER A 84 9.97 -0.84 -11.15
N ALA A 85 9.73 0.40 -10.72
CA ALA A 85 10.43 1.60 -11.13
C ALA A 85 11.89 1.34 -11.51
N SER A 86 12.22 1.71 -12.74
CA SER A 86 13.58 1.88 -13.25
C SER A 86 14.58 2.18 -12.13
N SER A 87 15.51 1.25 -11.88
CA SER A 87 16.69 1.48 -11.04
C SER A 87 17.72 2.36 -11.75
N VAL A 88 17.31 3.10 -12.78
CA VAL A 88 18.10 4.20 -13.34
C VAL A 88 17.76 5.44 -12.50
N PRO A 89 18.69 5.97 -11.70
CA PRO A 89 18.46 7.25 -11.04
C PRO A 89 18.12 8.29 -12.12
N PRO A 90 17.04 9.08 -11.95
CA PRO A 90 16.67 10.10 -12.92
C PRO A 90 17.85 11.05 -13.11
N THR A 91 18.17 11.35 -14.37
CA THR A 91 19.25 12.29 -14.68
C THR A 91 18.87 13.67 -14.14
N GLU A 92 19.86 14.46 -13.70
CA GLU A 92 19.66 15.80 -13.14
C GLU A 92 18.73 16.67 -14.00
N GLN A 93 18.85 16.57 -15.32
CA GLN A 93 18.02 17.30 -16.27
C GLN A 93 16.54 16.92 -16.21
N GLN A 94 16.22 15.64 -15.96
CA GLN A 94 14.83 15.20 -15.77
C GLN A 94 14.24 15.69 -14.44
N LEU A 95 15.08 15.82 -13.40
CA LEU A 95 14.67 16.38 -12.11
C LEU A 95 14.37 17.87 -12.23
N ILE A 96 15.19 18.62 -12.99
CA ILE A 96 14.96 20.04 -13.27
C ILE A 96 13.64 20.24 -14.02
N ASP A 97 13.40 19.46 -15.07
CA ASP A 97 12.16 19.55 -15.86
C ASP A 97 10.91 19.19 -15.04
N THR A 98 11.01 18.16 -14.20
CA THR A 98 9.90 17.75 -13.32
C THR A 98 9.60 18.83 -12.29
N THR A 99 10.63 19.37 -11.64
CA THR A 99 10.50 20.44 -10.65
C THR A 99 9.91 21.71 -11.28
N ALA A 100 10.36 22.09 -12.47
CA ALA A 100 9.85 23.26 -13.19
C ALA A 100 8.35 23.13 -13.52
N ARG A 101 7.91 21.94 -13.97
CA ARG A 101 6.49 21.66 -14.23
C ARG A 101 5.66 21.71 -12.96
N GLU A 102 6.13 21.11 -11.88
CA GLU A 102 5.41 21.12 -10.60
C GLU A 102 5.25 22.54 -10.04
N VAL A 103 6.30 23.36 -10.10
CA VAL A 103 6.25 24.77 -9.70
C VAL A 103 5.25 25.55 -10.57
N GLN A 104 5.22 25.31 -11.87
CA GLN A 104 4.29 25.97 -12.78
C GLN A 104 2.83 25.61 -12.47
N VAL A 105 2.55 24.32 -12.22
CA VAL A 105 1.20 23.85 -11.83
C VAL A 105 0.76 24.47 -10.50
N LEU A 106 1.66 24.54 -9.52
CA LEU A 106 1.37 25.18 -8.24
C LEU A 106 1.08 26.67 -8.40
N TYR A 107 1.85 27.37 -9.23
CA TYR A 107 1.65 28.79 -9.51
C TYR A 107 0.32 29.05 -10.21
N GLU A 108 -0.03 28.26 -11.23
CA GLU A 108 -1.33 28.38 -11.91
C GLU A 108 -2.50 28.12 -10.97
N ARG A 109 -2.38 27.13 -10.08
CA ARG A 109 -3.39 26.84 -9.07
C ARG A 109 -3.56 28.01 -8.10
N LEU A 110 -2.45 28.58 -7.61
CA LEU A 110 -2.48 29.75 -6.73
C LEU A 110 -3.13 30.95 -7.42
N LYS A 111 -2.76 31.20 -8.69
CA LYS A 111 -3.30 32.28 -9.51
C LYS A 111 -4.81 32.15 -9.68
N ARG A 112 -5.32 30.97 -10.03
CA ARG A 112 -6.78 30.74 -10.14
C ARG A 112 -7.52 30.99 -8.82
N ILE A 113 -6.93 30.61 -7.69
CA ILE A 113 -7.52 30.88 -6.37
C ILE A 113 -7.56 32.39 -6.09
N GLN A 114 -6.48 33.11 -6.39
CA GLN A 114 -6.41 34.57 -6.22
C GLN A 114 -7.39 35.30 -7.14
N GLU A 115 -7.50 34.90 -8.41
CA GLU A 115 -8.47 35.45 -9.37
C GLU A 115 -9.90 35.20 -8.90
N SER A 116 -10.22 33.99 -8.41
CA SER A 116 -11.53 33.66 -7.87
C SER A 116 -11.89 34.48 -6.63
N ASN A 117 -10.93 34.69 -5.72
CA ASN A 117 -11.14 35.50 -4.52
C ASN A 117 -11.32 36.99 -4.87
N THR A 118 -10.58 37.50 -5.85
CA THR A 118 -10.70 38.88 -6.31
C THR A 118 -12.07 39.15 -6.96
N VAL A 119 -12.58 38.19 -7.76
CA VAL A 119 -13.93 38.29 -8.34
C VAL A 119 -15.01 38.29 -7.25
N ALA A 120 -14.89 37.43 -6.22
CA ALA A 120 -15.83 37.42 -5.10
C ALA A 120 -15.83 38.74 -4.31
N VAL A 121 -14.66 39.33 -4.06
CA VAL A 121 -14.53 40.64 -3.39
C VAL A 121 -15.17 41.76 -4.23
N ASN A 122 -14.98 41.76 -5.55
CA ASN A 122 -15.61 42.75 -6.43
C ASN A 122 -17.14 42.60 -6.50
N LEU A 123 -17.69 41.38 -6.38
CA LEU A 123 -19.13 41.15 -6.29
C LEU A 123 -19.72 41.57 -4.93
N LEU A 124 -18.95 41.42 -3.84
CA LEU A 124 -19.35 41.84 -2.49
C LEU A 124 -19.18 43.34 -2.25
N GLY A 125 -18.31 44.02 -2.99
CA GLY A 125 -18.10 45.47 -2.93
C GLY A 125 -18.96 46.29 -3.90
N ALA A 126 -19.63 45.64 -4.86
CA ALA A 126 -20.56 46.26 -5.80
C ALA A 126 -22.04 46.09 -5.40
N ALA A 127 -22.31 45.58 -4.19
CA ALA A 127 -23.63 45.46 -3.57
C ALA A 127 -23.85 46.56 -2.53
#